data_AF-A0A7X4HUI4-F1
#
_entry.id   AF-A0A7X4HUI4-F1
#
_cell.length_a   1.000
_cell.length_b   1.000
_cell.length_c   1.000
_cell.angle_alpha   90.00
_cell.angle_beta   90.00
_cell.angle_gamma   90.00
#
_symmetry.space_group_name_H-M   'P 1'
#
loop_
_entity.id
_entity.type
_entity.pdbx_description
1 polymer ?
#
loop_
_entity_poly.entity_id
_entity_poly.type
_entity_poly.pdbx_seq_one_letter_code
_entity_poly.pdbx_strand_id
1 'polypeptide(L)'
;MPAYVLLGDPGSGKSTSFQVERDALGDEACLVTARDFLVLNPHARPEWHGRTLFIDGLDEVRAGGGDARSPLDALRGRLDALGKPRFRLSCREADWLGTNDRVNLAKVSPDADLTVLRLEPLTDENVEDILDAHSGIEDARSFIVTAREKGVAGFLDNPQCLTMLADVVTSGGGWPESRLQLFEQACRLALREQNEEHRAEERASGAVATPQDDLLDGAGRLCAVLLVAGAAGCALPYCQDADYPDLNRCAGEHAEPAQQTISTNLFEAVGFIGGS
;
A
#
# COMPACT_ATOMS: atom_id res chain seq x y z
N MET A 1 -10.00 21.81 10.57
CA MET A 1 -10.89 20.65 10.33
C MET A 1 -10.62 19.55 11.36
N PRO A 2 -11.56 19.26 12.26
CA PRO A 2 -11.39 18.27 13.33
C PRO A 2 -11.32 16.82 12.84
N ALA A 3 -12.20 16.40 11.92
CA ALA A 3 -12.20 15.06 11.35
C ALA A 3 -12.51 15.03 9.85
N TYR A 4 -11.82 14.17 9.09
CA TYR A 4 -12.16 13.91 7.69
C TYR A 4 -11.82 12.50 7.22
N VAL A 5 -12.47 12.10 6.12
CA VAL A 5 -12.14 10.90 5.35
C VAL A 5 -11.53 11.32 4.02
N LEU A 6 -10.40 10.72 3.63
CA LEU A 6 -9.77 10.90 2.33
C LEU A 6 -10.05 9.69 1.45
N LEU A 7 -10.81 9.92 0.38
CA LEU A 7 -11.13 8.92 -0.62
C LEU A 7 -10.20 9.03 -1.82
N GLY A 8 -9.92 7.89 -2.44
CA GLY A 8 -9.16 7.84 -3.70
C GLY A 8 -8.83 6.40 -4.08
N ASP A 9 -8.50 6.20 -5.34
CA ASP A 9 -8.17 4.89 -5.88
C ASP A 9 -6.87 4.31 -5.28
N PRO A 10 -6.64 2.99 -5.41
CA PRO A 10 -5.34 2.41 -5.09
C PRO A 10 -4.21 3.17 -5.82
N GLY A 11 -3.11 3.46 -5.11
CA GLY A 11 -1.98 4.19 -5.70
C GLY A 11 -2.15 5.70 -5.86
N SER A 12 -3.31 6.28 -5.51
CA SER A 12 -3.57 7.72 -5.65
C SER A 12 -2.73 8.64 -4.73
N GLY A 13 -1.97 8.09 -3.78
CA GLY A 13 -1.15 8.90 -2.86
C GLY A 13 -1.83 9.30 -1.55
N LYS A 14 -2.89 8.59 -1.11
CA LYS A 14 -3.55 8.82 0.20
C LYS A 14 -2.56 8.72 1.37
N SER A 15 -1.81 7.63 1.43
CA SER A 15 -0.80 7.38 2.48
C SER A 15 0.28 8.45 2.49
N THR A 16 0.81 8.82 1.31
CA THR A 16 1.78 9.92 1.16
C THR A 16 1.22 11.26 1.62
N SER A 17 -0.03 11.57 1.27
CA SER A 17 -0.70 12.80 1.73
C SER A 17 -0.82 12.84 3.25
N PHE A 18 -1.11 11.71 3.88
CA PHE A 18 -1.17 11.58 5.34
C PHE A 18 0.21 11.74 5.99
N GLN A 19 1.26 11.17 5.39
CA GLN A 19 2.64 11.33 5.87
C GLN A 19 3.06 12.80 5.84
N VAL A 20 2.81 13.50 4.74
CA VAL A 20 3.13 14.93 4.60
C VAL A 20 2.39 15.79 5.62
N GLU A 21 1.08 15.59 5.81
CA GLU A 21 0.32 16.36 6.82
C GLU A 21 0.77 16.00 8.25
N ARG A 22 1.03 14.72 8.53
CA ARG A 22 1.58 14.29 9.83
C ARG A 22 2.90 15.00 10.10
N ASP A 23 3.81 15.03 9.13
CA ASP A 23 5.14 15.62 9.30
C ASP A 23 5.06 17.12 9.55
N ALA A 24 4.12 17.81 8.90
CA ALA A 24 3.83 19.22 9.17
C ALA A 24 3.30 19.47 10.59
N LEU A 25 2.65 18.48 11.21
CA LEU A 25 2.12 18.55 12.58
C LEU A 25 3.12 18.04 13.65
N GLY A 26 4.15 17.30 13.25
CA GLY A 26 5.17 16.76 14.14
C GLY A 26 4.59 15.90 15.27
N ASP A 27 5.03 16.16 16.51
CA ASP A 27 4.65 15.38 17.70
C ASP A 27 3.17 15.48 18.08
N GLU A 28 2.40 16.39 17.47
CA GLU A 28 0.95 16.49 17.66
C GLU A 28 0.15 15.50 16.81
N ALA A 29 0.83 14.70 15.98
CA ALA A 29 0.22 13.72 15.09
C ALA A 29 0.77 12.30 15.32
N CYS A 30 -0.04 11.31 14.97
CA CYS A 30 0.35 9.91 14.93
C CYS A 30 -0.25 9.27 13.67
N LEU A 31 0.57 8.55 12.91
CA LEU A 31 0.12 7.73 11.78
C LEU A 31 0.08 6.27 12.22
N VAL A 32 -1.03 5.60 11.91
CA VAL A 32 -1.30 4.21 12.25
C VAL A 32 -2.13 3.59 11.13
N THR A 33 -1.94 2.31 10.84
CA THR A 33 -2.82 1.60 9.91
C THR A 33 -4.19 1.35 10.56
N ALA A 34 -5.25 1.25 9.77
CA ALA A 34 -6.58 0.91 10.29
C ALA A 34 -6.57 -0.44 11.00
N ARG A 35 -5.78 -1.40 10.51
CA ARG A 35 -5.57 -2.72 11.12
C ARG A 35 -4.93 -2.60 12.51
N ASP A 36 -3.79 -1.93 12.62
CA ASP A 36 -3.10 -1.74 13.89
C ASP A 36 -3.95 -0.97 14.90
N PHE A 37 -4.68 0.05 14.43
CA PHE A 37 -5.59 0.81 15.27
C PHE A 37 -6.69 -0.08 15.90
N LEU A 38 -7.15 -1.08 15.15
CA LEU A 38 -8.17 -2.02 15.63
C LEU A 38 -7.59 -3.12 16.52
N VAL A 39 -6.41 -3.66 16.20
CA VAL A 39 -5.85 -4.85 16.86
C VAL A 39 -5.02 -4.49 18.10
N LEU A 40 -4.21 -3.44 18.04
CA LEU A 40 -3.28 -3.12 19.13
C LEU A 40 -4.00 -2.61 20.38
N ASN A 41 -3.38 -2.78 21.55
CA ASN A 41 -3.92 -2.31 22.82
C ASN A 41 -3.70 -0.78 22.98
N PRO A 42 -4.75 0.07 23.01
CA PRO A 42 -4.61 1.51 23.12
C PRO A 42 -3.92 1.96 24.41
N HIS A 43 -4.08 1.22 25.51
CA HIS A 43 -3.43 1.56 26.78
C HIS A 43 -1.90 1.44 26.71
N ALA A 44 -1.38 0.64 25.79
CA ALA A 44 0.04 0.52 25.51
C ALA A 44 0.52 1.51 24.42
N ARG A 45 -0.35 2.45 23.99
CA ARG A 45 -0.11 3.41 22.91
C ARG A 45 -0.35 4.85 23.39
N PRO A 46 0.54 5.39 24.26
CA PRO A 46 0.43 6.78 24.71
C PRO A 46 0.43 7.78 23.55
N GLU A 47 1.09 7.45 22.44
CA GLU A 47 1.13 8.23 21.21
C GLU A 47 -0.24 8.42 20.54
N TRP A 48 -1.26 7.63 20.89
CA TRP A 48 -2.61 7.82 20.36
C TRP A 48 -3.44 8.86 21.12
N HIS A 49 -2.97 9.28 22.30
CA HIS A 49 -3.74 10.13 23.21
C HIS A 49 -3.37 11.60 23.04
N GLY A 50 -4.39 12.47 22.91
CA GLY A 50 -4.20 13.92 22.80
C GLY A 50 -3.58 14.39 21.48
N ARG A 51 -3.45 13.50 20.49
CA ARG A 51 -2.88 13.78 19.17
C ARG A 51 -3.93 13.68 18.07
N THR A 52 -3.59 14.20 16.90
CA THR A 52 -4.34 13.98 15.67
C THR A 52 -3.97 12.61 15.08
N LEU A 53 -4.95 11.74 14.94
CA LEU A 53 -4.75 10.38 14.42
C LEU A 53 -4.90 10.35 12.90
N PHE A 54 -3.89 9.89 12.18
CA PHE A 54 -3.96 9.53 10.77
C PHE A 54 -4.09 8.02 10.70
N ILE A 55 -5.28 7.54 10.31
CA ILE A 55 -5.65 6.13 10.26
C ILE A 55 -5.71 5.72 8.79
N ASP A 56 -4.75 4.91 8.35
CA ASP A 56 -4.57 4.58 6.93
C ASP A 56 -5.14 3.19 6.58
N GLY A 57 -5.98 3.09 5.55
CA GLY A 57 -6.41 1.82 4.96
C GLY A 57 -7.69 1.20 5.54
N LEU A 58 -8.79 1.96 5.68
CA LEU A 58 -10.07 1.36 6.12
C LEU A 58 -10.53 0.20 5.21
N ASP A 59 -10.28 0.30 3.91
CA ASP A 59 -10.62 -0.73 2.93
C ASP A 59 -9.92 -2.07 3.21
N GLU A 60 -8.70 -2.05 3.75
CA GLU A 60 -7.92 -3.26 4.02
C GLU A 60 -8.53 -4.12 5.12
N VAL A 61 -9.14 -3.49 6.13
CA VAL A 61 -9.84 -4.21 7.22
C VAL A 61 -11.26 -4.61 6.83
N ARG A 62 -11.83 -4.01 5.78
CA ARG A 62 -13.12 -4.40 5.21
C ARG A 62 -13.03 -5.63 4.32
N ALA A 63 -11.95 -5.76 3.55
CA ALA A 63 -11.75 -6.88 2.64
C ALA A 63 -11.61 -8.25 3.35
N GLY A 64 -11.13 -8.27 4.60
CA GLY A 64 -10.90 -9.50 5.37
C GLY A 64 -12.04 -9.98 6.29
N GLY A 65 -13.15 -9.23 6.40
CA GLY A 65 -14.23 -9.53 7.33
C GLY A 65 -15.51 -10.05 6.66
N GLY A 66 -16.22 -10.99 7.31
CA GLY A 66 -17.53 -11.46 6.82
C GLY A 66 -18.67 -10.43 6.89
N ASP A 67 -18.50 -9.35 7.66
CA ASP A 67 -19.42 -8.20 7.73
C ASP A 67 -18.63 -6.88 7.59
N ALA A 68 -18.81 -6.19 6.45
CA ALA A 68 -18.15 -4.91 6.14
C ALA A 68 -18.47 -3.78 7.14
N ARG A 69 -19.51 -3.93 7.98
CA ARG A 69 -19.88 -2.95 9.03
C ARG A 69 -19.05 -3.11 10.30
N SER A 70 -18.66 -4.34 10.64
CA SER A 70 -17.93 -4.67 11.87
C SER A 70 -16.62 -3.86 12.03
N PRO A 71 -15.78 -3.69 10.98
CA PRO A 71 -14.55 -2.90 11.10
C PRO A 71 -14.80 -1.42 11.42
N LEU A 72 -15.82 -0.81 10.81
CA LEU A 72 -16.15 0.60 11.06
C LEU A 72 -16.68 0.78 12.49
N ASP A 73 -17.51 -0.13 12.97
CA ASP A 73 -18.06 -0.07 14.33
C ASP A 73 -16.97 -0.25 15.38
N ALA A 74 -16.02 -1.16 15.15
CA ALA A 74 -14.85 -1.32 16.01
C ALA A 74 -13.97 -0.05 16.00
N LEU A 75 -13.74 0.56 14.84
CA LEU A 75 -12.97 1.80 14.70
C LEU A 75 -13.64 2.95 15.46
N ARG A 76 -14.96 3.06 15.35
CA ARG A 76 -15.76 4.05 16.09
C ARG A 76 -15.64 3.82 17.60
N GLY A 77 -15.73 2.57 18.05
CA GLY A 77 -15.55 2.23 19.46
C GLY A 77 -14.18 2.65 20.01
N ARG A 78 -13.12 2.47 19.22
CA ARG A 78 -11.77 2.94 19.56
C ARG A 78 -11.68 4.46 19.67
N LEU A 79 -12.19 5.18 18.66
CA LEU A 79 -12.20 6.65 18.67
C LEU A 79 -13.01 7.22 19.85
N ASP A 80 -14.16 6.62 20.17
CA ASP A 80 -14.98 7.02 21.31
C ASP A 80 -14.26 6.79 22.65
N ALA A 81 -13.61 5.62 22.81
CA ALA A 81 -12.83 5.29 24.00
C ALA A 81 -11.61 6.22 24.20
N LEU A 82 -11.06 6.76 23.11
CA LEU A 82 -10.00 7.77 23.15
C LEU A 82 -10.51 9.20 23.39
N GLY A 83 -11.82 9.39 23.63
CA GLY A 83 -12.41 10.68 23.92
C GLY A 83 -12.68 11.53 22.68
N LYS A 84 -12.96 10.89 21.53
CA LYS A 84 -13.26 11.54 20.24
C LYS A 84 -12.14 12.46 19.78
N PRO A 85 -10.93 11.93 19.50
CA PRO A 85 -9.80 12.74 19.06
C PRO A 85 -10.05 13.32 17.66
N ARG A 86 -9.22 14.29 17.27
CA ARG A 86 -9.11 14.69 15.86
C ARG A 86 -8.56 13.51 15.06
N PHE A 87 -9.18 13.18 13.93
CA PHE A 87 -8.72 12.06 13.11
C PHE A 87 -8.80 12.32 11.61
N ARG A 88 -8.04 11.54 10.84
CA ARG A 88 -7.99 11.49 9.39
C ARG A 88 -8.07 10.02 9.03
N LEU A 89 -8.97 9.66 8.14
CA LEU A 89 -9.19 8.25 7.77
C LEU A 89 -9.07 8.10 6.27
N SER A 90 -8.20 7.24 5.78
CA SER A 90 -8.13 6.95 4.34
C SER A 90 -9.01 5.75 4.01
N CYS A 91 -9.62 5.76 2.83
CA CYS A 91 -10.40 4.65 2.31
C CYS A 91 -10.37 4.67 0.79
N ARG A 92 -10.47 3.50 0.15
CA ARG A 92 -10.80 3.43 -1.27
C ARG A 92 -12.19 4.01 -1.54
N GLU A 93 -12.33 4.68 -2.67
CA GLU A 93 -13.61 5.25 -3.08
C GLU A 93 -14.69 4.17 -3.25
N ALA A 94 -14.36 3.05 -3.88
CA ALA A 94 -15.28 1.93 -4.10
C ALA A 94 -15.77 1.28 -2.80
N ASP A 95 -14.98 1.38 -1.72
CA ASP A 95 -15.29 0.77 -0.43
C ASP A 95 -16.04 1.70 0.51
N TRP A 96 -16.30 2.96 0.12
CA TRP A 96 -17.00 3.94 0.94
C TRP A 96 -18.53 3.80 0.86
N LEU A 97 -19.21 3.55 1.99
CA LEU A 97 -20.67 3.34 2.02
C LEU A 97 -21.48 4.65 2.10
N GLY A 98 -20.89 5.77 1.67
CA GLY A 98 -21.58 7.05 1.49
C GLY A 98 -22.09 7.68 2.80
N THR A 99 -23.37 8.07 2.79
CA THR A 99 -24.01 8.79 3.90
C THR A 99 -23.98 8.01 5.22
N ASN A 100 -24.07 6.68 5.17
CA ASN A 100 -24.11 5.87 6.39
C ASN A 100 -22.78 5.96 7.16
N ASP A 101 -21.67 5.75 6.46
CA ASP A 101 -20.33 5.85 7.05
C ASP A 101 -20.08 7.27 7.55
N ARG A 102 -20.46 8.29 6.77
CA ARG A 102 -20.35 9.69 7.19
C ARG A 102 -21.06 9.97 8.51
N VAL A 103 -22.34 9.61 8.61
CA VAL A 103 -23.17 9.85 9.80
C VAL A 103 -22.64 9.10 11.02
N ASN A 104 -22.12 7.89 10.82
CA ASN A 104 -21.61 7.07 11.92
C ASN A 104 -20.26 7.54 12.45
N LEU A 105 -19.36 7.98 11.56
CA LEU A 105 -18.06 8.55 11.93
C LEU A 105 -18.20 9.95 12.53
N ALA A 106 -19.16 10.76 12.08
CA ALA A 106 -19.44 12.05 12.69
C ALA A 106 -19.78 11.93 14.18
N LYS A 107 -20.44 10.85 14.63
CA LYS A 107 -20.76 10.63 16.06
C LYS A 107 -19.53 10.55 16.97
N VAL A 108 -18.38 10.17 16.41
CA VAL A 108 -17.11 9.98 17.14
C VAL A 108 -16.08 11.05 16.79
N SER A 109 -16.47 12.09 16.04
CA SER A 109 -15.62 13.27 15.83
C SER A 109 -15.79 14.29 16.96
N PRO A 110 -14.79 15.18 17.18
CA PRO A 110 -14.85 16.18 18.25
C PRO A 110 -16.03 17.16 18.14
N ASP A 111 -16.40 17.52 16.91
CA ASP A 111 -17.40 18.55 16.58
C ASP A 111 -18.71 17.98 16.03
N ALA A 112 -18.88 16.65 16.08
CA ALA A 112 -20.02 15.94 15.54
C ALA A 112 -20.24 16.12 14.02
N ASP A 113 -19.19 16.51 13.28
CA ASP A 113 -19.20 16.59 11.82
C ASP A 113 -18.05 15.77 11.22
N LEU A 114 -18.21 15.42 9.94
CA LEU A 114 -17.20 14.71 9.16
C LEU A 114 -17.17 15.26 7.74
N THR A 115 -16.00 15.76 7.35
CA THR A 115 -15.72 16.16 5.98
C THR A 115 -15.29 14.93 5.18
N VAL A 116 -15.82 14.78 3.97
CA VAL A 116 -15.37 13.75 3.02
C VAL A 116 -14.62 14.46 1.91
N LEU A 117 -13.35 14.12 1.76
CA LEU A 117 -12.45 14.64 0.74
C LEU A 117 -12.16 13.54 -0.29
N ARG A 118 -11.81 13.96 -1.50
CA ARG A 118 -11.40 13.08 -2.60
C ARG A 118 -10.07 13.57 -3.13
N LEU A 119 -9.13 12.66 -3.35
CA LEU A 119 -7.96 12.97 -4.15
C LEU A 119 -8.38 13.07 -5.60
N GLU A 120 -8.09 14.23 -6.18
CA GLU A 120 -8.19 14.43 -7.62
C GLU A 120 -7.03 13.70 -8.32
N PRO A 121 -7.20 13.30 -9.59
CA PRO A 121 -6.11 12.76 -10.39
C PRO A 121 -4.96 13.78 -10.53
N LEU A 122 -3.76 13.28 -10.84
CA LEU A 122 -2.59 14.14 -11.08
C LEU A 122 -2.86 15.12 -12.21
N THR A 123 -2.47 16.37 -12.00
CA THR A 123 -2.45 17.38 -13.06
C THR A 123 -1.24 17.19 -13.96
N ASP A 124 -1.28 17.71 -15.19
CA ASP A 124 -0.12 17.67 -16.11
C ASP A 124 1.15 18.26 -15.46
N GLU A 125 1.02 19.29 -14.63
CA GLU A 125 2.15 19.87 -13.86
C GLU A 125 2.70 18.86 -12.83
N ASN A 126 1.85 18.15 -12.09
CA ASN A 126 2.32 17.13 -11.16
C ASN A 126 2.96 15.94 -11.87
N VAL A 127 2.47 15.58 -13.06
CA VAL A 127 3.08 14.54 -13.88
C VAL A 127 4.47 14.97 -14.34
N GLU A 128 4.63 16.22 -14.81
CA GLU A 128 5.94 16.79 -15.14
C GLU A 128 6.88 16.74 -13.93
N ASP A 129 6.44 17.20 -12.75
CA ASP A 129 7.26 17.21 -11.53
C ASP A 129 7.74 15.80 -11.11
N ILE A 130 6.84 14.80 -11.15
CA ILE A 130 7.17 13.42 -10.80
C ILE A 130 8.18 12.83 -11.79
N LEU A 131 8.00 13.11 -13.08
CA LEU A 131 8.89 12.62 -14.14
C LEU A 131 10.26 13.31 -14.12
N ASP A 132 10.31 14.61 -13.86
CA ASP A 132 11.57 15.35 -13.74
C ASP A 132 12.40 14.89 -12.53
N ALA A 133 11.73 14.44 -11.47
CA ALA A 133 12.39 13.82 -10.31
C ALA A 133 12.83 12.37 -10.55
N HIS A 134 12.37 11.73 -11.64
CA HIS A 134 12.63 10.32 -11.92
C HIS A 134 13.96 10.12 -12.62
N SER A 135 14.82 9.24 -12.08
CA SER A 135 16.07 8.90 -12.74
C SER A 135 15.83 8.21 -14.09
N GLY A 136 16.55 8.63 -15.12
CA GLY A 136 16.45 8.05 -16.46
C GLY A 136 15.43 8.72 -17.40
N ILE A 137 14.64 9.68 -16.89
CA ILE A 137 13.81 10.55 -17.73
C ILE A 137 14.55 11.86 -17.97
N GLU A 138 14.89 12.13 -19.23
CA GLU A 138 15.59 13.38 -19.61
C GLU A 138 14.62 14.51 -19.99
N ASP A 139 13.42 14.16 -20.48
CA ASP A 139 12.40 15.11 -20.93
C ASP A 139 11.00 14.58 -20.58
N ALA A 140 10.44 15.08 -19.47
CA ALA A 140 9.12 14.72 -19.00
C ALA A 140 8.02 15.02 -20.04
N ARG A 141 8.13 16.11 -20.79
CA ARG A 141 7.12 16.48 -21.80
C ARG A 141 7.12 15.51 -22.96
N SER A 142 8.30 15.14 -23.45
CA SER A 142 8.43 14.14 -24.50
C SER A 142 7.89 12.78 -24.04
N PHE A 143 8.10 12.42 -22.78
CA PHE A 143 7.54 11.20 -22.19
C PHE A 143 6.01 11.23 -22.19
N ILE A 144 5.40 12.32 -21.72
CA ILE A 144 3.94 12.50 -21.69
C ILE A 144 3.34 12.42 -23.11
N VAL A 145 3.97 13.07 -24.09
CA VAL A 145 3.54 13.01 -25.50
C VAL A 145 3.59 11.57 -26.00
N THR A 146 4.68 10.85 -25.75
CA THR A 146 4.83 9.46 -26.18
C THR A 146 3.81 8.55 -25.51
N ALA A 147 3.55 8.72 -24.21
CA ALA A 147 2.53 7.97 -23.49
C ALA A 147 1.13 8.17 -24.10
N ARG A 148 0.80 9.40 -24.52
CA ARG A 148 -0.45 9.71 -25.22
C ARG A 148 -0.52 9.05 -26.60
N GLU A 149 0.55 9.12 -27.39
CA GLU A 149 0.63 8.47 -28.71
C GLU A 149 0.53 6.95 -28.65
N LYS A 150 1.06 6.34 -27.57
CA LYS A 150 0.98 4.90 -27.31
C LYS A 150 -0.34 4.46 -26.68
N GLY A 151 -1.26 5.39 -26.40
CA GLY A 151 -2.57 5.08 -25.82
C GLY A 151 -2.53 4.70 -24.34
N VAL A 152 -1.45 5.03 -23.63
CA VAL A 152 -1.23 4.68 -22.21
C VAL A 152 -1.29 5.90 -21.29
N ALA A 153 -1.86 7.02 -21.76
CA ALA A 153 -2.03 8.24 -20.98
C ALA A 153 -2.84 8.05 -19.69
N GLY A 154 -3.73 7.04 -19.64
CA GLY A 154 -4.51 6.71 -18.44
C GLY A 154 -3.69 6.13 -17.28
N PHE A 155 -2.36 6.01 -17.40
CA PHE A 155 -1.47 5.72 -16.28
C PHE A 155 -0.84 6.97 -15.68
N LEU A 156 -0.90 8.11 -16.38
CA LEU A 156 -0.25 9.34 -15.94
C LEU A 156 -1.00 10.01 -14.79
N ASP A 157 -2.30 9.75 -14.67
CA ASP A 157 -3.19 10.42 -13.71
C ASP A 157 -3.11 9.84 -12.28
N ASN A 158 -2.41 8.71 -12.11
CA ASN A 158 -2.22 8.03 -10.85
C ASN A 158 -0.71 7.91 -10.54
N PRO A 159 -0.23 8.42 -9.39
CA PRO A 159 1.20 8.44 -9.07
C PRO A 159 1.88 7.08 -9.17
N GLN A 160 1.25 6.03 -8.64
CA GLN A 160 1.82 4.68 -8.67
C GLN A 160 1.93 4.14 -10.10
N CYS A 161 0.89 4.35 -10.92
CA CYS A 161 0.93 3.92 -12.32
C CYS A 161 1.93 4.73 -13.15
N LEU A 162 2.09 6.02 -12.86
CA LEU A 162 3.06 6.90 -13.50
C LEU A 162 4.50 6.45 -13.21
N THR A 163 4.85 6.26 -11.94
CA THR A 163 6.17 5.77 -11.53
C THR A 163 6.46 4.40 -12.15
N MET A 164 5.52 3.47 -12.07
CA MET A 164 5.66 2.14 -12.68
C MET A 164 5.91 2.19 -14.19
N LEU A 165 5.21 3.08 -14.91
CA LEU A 165 5.40 3.28 -16.34
C LEU A 165 6.80 3.85 -16.64
N ALA A 166 7.25 4.83 -15.84
CA ALA A 166 8.58 5.41 -15.96
C ALA A 166 9.69 4.37 -15.71
N ASP A 167 9.58 3.57 -14.64
CA ASP A 167 10.52 2.49 -14.32
C ASP A 167 10.64 1.47 -15.47
N VAL A 168 9.51 1.02 -16.01
CA VAL A 168 9.48 0.03 -17.11
C VAL A 168 10.10 0.59 -18.39
N VAL A 169 9.78 1.82 -18.76
CA VAL A 169 10.29 2.44 -19.99
C VAL A 169 11.78 2.74 -19.88
N THR A 170 12.24 3.28 -18.75
CA THR A 170 13.66 3.62 -18.52
C THR A 170 14.55 2.39 -18.42
N SER A 171 14.02 1.27 -17.91
CA SER A 171 14.71 -0.01 -17.83
C SER A 171 14.82 -0.78 -19.16
N GLY A 172 14.41 -0.16 -20.27
CA GLY A 172 14.45 -0.79 -21.60
C GLY A 172 13.34 -1.81 -21.85
N GLY A 173 12.29 -1.84 -21.01
CA GLY A 173 11.10 -2.68 -21.19
C GLY A 173 10.23 -2.29 -22.38
N GLY A 174 10.48 -1.12 -22.96
CA GLY A 174 9.66 -0.54 -24.02
C GLY A 174 8.35 0.04 -23.49
N TRP A 175 7.52 0.53 -24.41
CA TRP A 175 6.20 1.08 -24.06
C TRP A 175 5.17 -0.04 -23.98
N PRO A 176 4.43 -0.18 -22.86
CA PRO A 176 3.36 -1.15 -22.77
C PRO A 176 2.18 -0.76 -23.67
N GLU A 177 1.41 -1.74 -24.09
CA GLU A 177 0.18 -1.61 -24.89
C GLU A 177 -1.09 -1.72 -24.03
N SER A 178 -0.95 -2.20 -22.79
CA SER A 178 -2.07 -2.40 -21.87
C SER A 178 -1.65 -2.31 -20.40
N ARG A 179 -2.66 -2.17 -19.52
CA ARG A 179 -2.45 -2.23 -18.06
C ARG A 179 -1.85 -3.55 -17.63
N LEU A 180 -2.35 -4.66 -18.18
CA LEU A 180 -1.82 -6.00 -17.89
C LEU A 180 -0.33 -6.08 -18.24
N GLN A 181 0.06 -5.63 -19.43
CA GLN A 181 1.46 -5.67 -19.86
C GLN A 181 2.36 -4.79 -18.99
N LEU A 182 1.88 -3.60 -18.59
CA LEU A 182 2.62 -2.75 -17.65
C LEU A 182 2.90 -3.50 -16.33
N PHE A 183 1.88 -4.13 -15.74
CA PHE A 183 2.05 -4.92 -14.50
C PHE A 183 3.00 -6.11 -14.70
N GLU A 184 2.89 -6.86 -15.80
CA GLU A 184 3.79 -7.97 -16.09
C GLU A 184 5.25 -7.51 -16.22
N GLN A 185 5.49 -6.41 -16.91
CA GLN A 185 6.82 -5.82 -17.09
C GLN A 185 7.37 -5.29 -15.75
N ALA A 186 6.55 -4.61 -14.96
CA ALA A 186 6.93 -4.11 -13.65
C ALA A 186 7.28 -5.25 -12.67
N CYS A 187 6.49 -6.32 -12.62
CA CYS A 187 6.81 -7.48 -11.80
C CYS A 187 8.14 -8.14 -12.21
N ARG A 188 8.41 -8.22 -13.53
CA ARG A 188 9.68 -8.73 -14.04
C ARG A 188 10.84 -7.80 -13.73
N LEU A 189 10.64 -6.49 -13.72
CA LEU A 189 11.66 -5.51 -13.36
C LEU A 189 12.03 -5.63 -11.87
N ALA A 190 11.04 -5.66 -10.98
CA ALA A 190 11.24 -5.82 -9.53
C ALA A 190 12.03 -7.09 -9.17
N LEU A 191 11.83 -8.18 -9.91
CA LEU A 191 12.61 -9.41 -9.76
C LEU A 191 14.05 -9.29 -10.29
N ARG A 192 14.33 -8.44 -11.28
CA ARG A 192 15.67 -8.30 -11.88
C ARG A 192 16.58 -7.48 -10.99
N GLU A 193 16.10 -6.35 -10.47
CA GLU A 193 16.89 -5.42 -9.65
C GLU A 193 17.50 -6.13 -8.44
N GLN A 194 16.69 -6.91 -7.73
CA GLN A 194 17.16 -7.64 -6.55
C GLN A 194 18.01 -8.88 -6.91
N ASN A 195 17.77 -9.49 -8.08
CA ASN A 195 18.66 -10.53 -8.61
C ASN A 195 20.07 -9.99 -8.90
N GLU A 196 20.25 -8.73 -9.32
CA GLU A 196 21.58 -8.16 -9.53
C GLU A 196 22.37 -8.03 -8.22
N GLU A 197 21.68 -7.65 -7.13
CA GLU A 197 22.25 -7.57 -5.78
C GLU A 197 22.57 -8.98 -5.22
N HIS A 198 21.64 -9.93 -5.30
CA HIS A 198 21.81 -11.29 -4.79
C HIS A 198 22.77 -12.16 -5.63
N ARG A 199 22.87 -11.94 -6.95
CA ARG A 199 23.80 -12.70 -7.82
C ARG A 199 25.28 -12.47 -7.49
N ALA A 200 25.62 -11.42 -6.75
CA ALA A 200 26.98 -11.27 -6.21
C ALA A 200 27.27 -12.30 -5.11
N GLU A 201 26.27 -12.64 -4.31
CA GLU A 201 26.35 -13.56 -3.17
C GLU A 201 26.13 -15.03 -3.59
N GLU A 202 25.18 -15.30 -4.49
CA GLU A 202 24.88 -16.66 -4.98
C GLU A 202 26.02 -17.27 -5.80
N ARG A 203 26.78 -16.44 -6.54
CA ARG A 203 27.99 -16.89 -7.24
C ARG A 203 29.06 -17.40 -6.27
N ALA A 204 29.04 -16.97 -5.01
CA ALA A 204 29.95 -17.47 -3.98
C ALA A 204 29.46 -18.78 -3.32
N SER A 205 28.15 -19.04 -3.32
CA SER A 205 27.54 -20.23 -2.71
C SER A 205 27.29 -21.40 -3.67
N GLY A 206 27.31 -21.16 -4.99
CA GLY A 206 27.14 -22.19 -6.02
C GLY A 206 25.68 -22.67 -6.17
N ALA A 207 24.71 -21.91 -5.67
CA ALA A 207 23.29 -22.19 -5.83
C ALA A 207 22.85 -22.02 -7.29
N VAL A 208 21.91 -22.85 -7.75
CA VAL A 208 21.27 -22.69 -9.06
C VAL A 208 20.21 -21.60 -8.93
N ALA A 209 20.34 -20.55 -9.75
CA ALA A 209 19.36 -19.47 -9.77
C ALA A 209 17.99 -20.00 -10.23
N THR A 210 16.95 -19.72 -9.45
CA THR A 210 15.57 -20.07 -9.80
C THR A 210 15.11 -19.27 -11.02
N PRO A 211 14.46 -19.91 -12.01
CA PRO A 211 13.88 -19.21 -13.15
C PRO A 211 12.93 -18.09 -12.73
N GLN A 212 12.95 -16.98 -13.47
CA GLN A 212 12.10 -15.83 -13.16
C GLN A 212 10.60 -16.18 -13.15
N ASP A 213 10.17 -17.07 -14.04
CA ASP A 213 8.76 -17.48 -14.12
C ASP A 213 8.34 -18.28 -12.89
N ASP A 214 9.22 -19.11 -12.32
CA ASP A 214 8.93 -19.85 -11.09
C ASP A 214 8.80 -18.90 -9.88
N LEU A 215 9.63 -17.85 -9.84
CA LEU A 215 9.52 -16.78 -8.82
C LEU A 215 8.20 -16.02 -8.93
N LEU A 216 7.75 -15.72 -10.15
CA LEU A 216 6.46 -15.08 -10.41
C LEU A 216 5.28 -15.98 -10.01
N ASP A 217 5.36 -17.28 -10.29
CA ASP A 217 4.34 -18.26 -9.86
C ASP A 217 4.27 -18.33 -8.32
N GLY A 218 5.43 -18.34 -7.66
CA GLY A 218 5.53 -18.24 -6.20
C GLY A 218 4.89 -16.96 -5.66
N ALA A 219 5.20 -15.80 -6.27
CA ALA A 219 4.62 -14.51 -5.92
C ALA A 219 3.09 -14.51 -6.09
N GLY A 220 2.62 -14.95 -7.25
CA GLY A 220 1.21 -15.01 -7.61
C GLY A 220 0.43 -15.89 -6.65
N ARG A 221 0.99 -17.04 -6.26
CA ARG A 221 0.39 -17.93 -5.26
C ARG A 221 0.26 -17.25 -3.90
N LEU A 222 1.32 -16.62 -3.40
CA LEU A 222 1.29 -15.91 -2.12
C LEU A 222 0.24 -14.80 -2.13
N CYS A 223 0.28 -13.92 -3.14
CA CYS A 223 -0.68 -12.83 -3.29
C CYS A 223 -2.12 -13.33 -3.36
N ALA A 224 -2.39 -14.40 -4.13
CA ALA A 224 -3.72 -14.98 -4.21
C ALA A 224 -4.23 -15.50 -2.87
N VAL A 225 -3.39 -16.21 -2.11
CA VAL A 225 -3.75 -16.70 -0.77
C VAL A 225 -4.02 -15.56 0.20
N LEU A 226 -3.16 -14.53 0.22
CA LEU A 226 -3.31 -13.37 1.09
C LEU A 226 -4.61 -12.61 0.80
N LEU A 227 -4.92 -12.38 -0.48
CA LEU A 227 -6.16 -11.73 -0.91
C LEU A 227 -7.40 -12.51 -0.48
N VAL A 228 -7.40 -13.84 -0.66
CA VAL A 228 -8.55 -14.69 -0.29
C VAL A 228 -8.71 -14.80 1.23
N ALA A 229 -7.60 -14.82 1.97
CA ALA A 229 -7.60 -14.92 3.43
C ALA A 229 -7.86 -13.58 4.12
N GLY A 230 -7.74 -12.44 3.41
CA GLY A 230 -7.77 -11.11 4.02
C GLY A 230 -6.58 -10.84 4.96
N ALA A 231 -5.47 -11.58 4.76
CA ALA A 231 -4.26 -11.50 5.55
C ALA A 231 -3.39 -10.33 5.10
N ALA A 232 -2.64 -9.74 6.04
CA ALA A 232 -1.78 -8.58 5.78
C ALA A 232 -0.44 -8.99 5.14
N GLY A 233 0.02 -10.20 5.42
CA GLY A 233 1.27 -10.73 4.88
C GLY A 233 1.48 -12.19 5.25
N CYS A 234 2.70 -12.68 5.04
CA CYS A 234 3.12 -14.01 5.48
C CYS A 234 4.20 -13.87 6.56
N ALA A 235 4.16 -14.72 7.58
CA ALA A 235 5.22 -14.79 8.58
C ALA A 235 6.26 -15.86 8.22
N LEU A 236 7.52 -15.55 8.51
CA LEU A 236 8.54 -16.56 8.70
C LEU A 236 8.23 -17.41 9.95
N PRO A 237 8.82 -18.61 10.08
CA PRO A 237 8.60 -19.47 11.23
C PRO A 237 8.73 -18.72 12.56
N TYR A 238 7.87 -19.07 13.53
CA TYR A 238 7.84 -18.51 14.88
C TYR A 238 7.34 -17.07 15.04
N CYS A 239 6.94 -16.39 13.95
CA CYS A 239 6.36 -15.05 13.97
C CYS A 239 4.87 -15.02 13.54
N GLN A 240 4.19 -16.16 13.60
CA GLN A 240 2.88 -16.38 12.98
C GLN A 240 1.73 -15.88 13.86
N ASP A 241 0.75 -15.23 13.24
CA ASP A 241 -0.55 -14.93 13.83
C ASP A 241 -1.68 -15.04 12.80
N ALA A 242 -2.87 -14.53 13.12
CA ALA A 242 -4.02 -14.59 12.22
C ALA A 242 -3.85 -13.70 10.97
N ASP A 243 -3.11 -12.60 11.08
CA ASP A 243 -2.88 -11.63 10.01
C ASP A 243 -1.60 -11.93 9.21
N TYR A 244 -0.67 -12.67 9.82
CA TYR A 244 0.55 -13.18 9.21
C TYR A 244 0.64 -14.71 9.31
N PRO A 245 -0.12 -15.45 8.47
CA PRO A 245 -0.02 -16.90 8.38
C PRO A 245 1.38 -17.37 7.95
N ASP A 246 1.71 -18.62 8.28
CA ASP A 246 2.99 -19.25 7.92
C ASP A 246 3.23 -19.25 6.40
N LEU A 247 4.40 -18.77 5.99
CA LEU A 247 4.81 -18.66 4.58
C LEU A 247 4.70 -19.98 3.82
N ASN A 248 5.19 -21.08 4.39
CA ASN A 248 5.19 -22.38 3.70
C ASN A 248 3.77 -22.90 3.53
N ARG A 249 2.91 -22.61 4.50
CA ARG A 249 1.48 -22.94 4.43
C ARG A 249 0.76 -22.14 3.34
N CYS A 250 1.11 -20.87 3.16
CA CYS A 250 0.56 -20.05 2.06
C CYS A 250 1.10 -20.48 0.70
N ALA A 251 2.39 -20.78 0.60
CA ALA A 251 3.05 -21.18 -0.63
C ALA A 251 2.60 -22.55 -1.14
N GLY A 252 2.31 -23.51 -0.25
CA GLY A 252 1.91 -24.86 -0.61
C GLY A 252 2.97 -25.57 -1.46
N GLU A 253 2.59 -25.97 -2.67
CA GLU A 253 3.48 -26.65 -3.62
C GLU A 253 4.61 -25.74 -4.16
N HIS A 254 4.49 -24.41 -4.02
CA HIS A 254 5.49 -23.44 -4.46
C HIS A 254 6.41 -22.95 -3.33
N ALA A 255 6.62 -23.75 -2.27
CA ALA A 255 7.35 -23.32 -1.07
C ALA A 255 8.77 -22.80 -1.35
N GLU A 256 9.53 -23.47 -2.22
CA GLU A 256 10.90 -23.06 -2.54
C GLU A 256 10.96 -21.75 -3.35
N PRO A 257 10.22 -21.59 -4.48
CA PRO A 257 10.14 -20.29 -5.15
C PRO A 257 9.58 -19.18 -4.25
N ALA A 258 8.57 -19.47 -3.42
CA ALA A 258 7.98 -18.48 -2.52
C ALA A 258 8.97 -17.96 -1.48
N GLN A 259 9.84 -18.81 -0.94
CA GLN A 259 10.89 -18.40 0.01
C GLN A 259 11.90 -17.44 -0.62
N GLN A 260 12.23 -17.63 -1.90
CA GLN A 260 13.13 -16.73 -2.61
C GLN A 260 12.42 -15.45 -3.02
N THR A 261 11.17 -15.56 -3.49
CA THR A 261 10.37 -14.42 -3.92
C THR A 261 10.13 -13.40 -2.80
N ILE A 262 9.94 -13.81 -1.54
CA ILE A 262 9.75 -12.84 -0.43
C ILE A 262 10.98 -11.99 -0.13
N SER A 263 12.15 -12.36 -0.65
CA SER A 263 13.35 -11.51 -0.56
C SER A 263 13.40 -10.43 -1.63
N THR A 264 12.57 -10.54 -2.68
CA THR A 264 12.53 -9.63 -3.84
C THR A 264 11.76 -8.35 -3.58
N ASN A 265 11.95 -7.36 -4.45
CA ASN A 265 11.20 -6.09 -4.43
C ASN A 265 9.69 -6.25 -4.70
N LEU A 266 9.20 -7.48 -4.95
CA LEU A 266 7.77 -7.77 -4.99
C LEU A 266 7.12 -7.79 -3.60
N PHE A 267 7.91 -7.95 -2.54
CA PHE A 267 7.43 -8.01 -1.17
C PHE A 267 8.24 -7.05 -0.28
N GLU A 268 7.58 -6.43 0.68
CA GLU A 268 8.23 -5.57 1.66
C GLU A 268 8.28 -6.25 3.03
N ALA A 269 9.42 -6.15 3.70
CA ALA A 269 9.57 -6.66 5.07
C ALA A 269 8.91 -5.71 6.06
N VAL A 270 7.83 -6.17 6.71
CA VAL A 270 7.19 -5.43 7.80
C VAL A 270 7.89 -5.79 9.12
N GLY A 271 8.63 -4.85 9.69
CA GLY A 271 9.40 -5.07 10.91
C GLY A 271 8.54 -5.41 12.13
N PHE A 272 8.91 -6.45 12.87
CA PHE A 272 8.41 -6.71 14.22
C PHE A 272 9.01 -5.66 15.16
N ILE A 273 8.23 -4.73 15.70
CA ILE A 273 8.66 -3.90 16.85
C ILE A 273 8.58 -4.79 18.10
N GLY A 274 9.54 -5.71 18.23
CA GLY A 274 9.81 -6.50 19.41
C GLY A 274 11.18 -6.10 19.96
N GLY A 275 11.21 -4.99 20.70
CA GLY A 275 12.40 -4.58 21.44
C GLY A 275 12.81 -5.67 22.45
N SER A 276 14.11 -5.97 22.43
CA SER A 276 14.83 -6.79 23.41
C SER A 276 14.73 -6.23 24.83
#